data_AF-A0A545T872-F1
#
_entry.id   AF-A0A545T872-F1
#
_cell.length_a   1.000
_cell.length_b   1.000
_cell.length_c   1.000
_cell.angle_alpha   90.00
_cell.angle_beta   90.00
_cell.angle_gamma   90.00
#
_symmetry.space_group_name_H-M   'P 1'
#
loop_
_entity.id
_entity.type
_entity.pdbx_description
1 polymer ?
#
loop_
_entity_poly.entity_id
_entity_poly.type
_entity_poly.pdbx_seq_one_letter_code
_entity_poly.pdbx_strand_id
1 'polypeptide(L)'
;MSIDAIDWIAADTPATRFTGVNIASDAPNFATWLAQEIDTVNQQIAAADVQVQRLVTGEQDNLHQVMSTLEKAKLGMQLVVEVRNKLLESYQEVMRMQV
;
A
#
# COMPACT_ATOMS: atom_id res chain seq x y z
N MET A 1 36.99 59.23 -14.58
CA MET A 1 36.06 58.09 -14.69
C MET A 1 36.88 56.83 -14.59
N SER A 2 36.98 56.26 -13.39
CA SER A 2 37.55 54.95 -13.10
C SER A 2 36.37 54.12 -12.60
N ILE A 3 36.06 53.02 -13.25
CA ILE A 3 34.98 52.14 -12.81
C ILE A 3 35.65 50.97 -12.10
N ASP A 4 35.51 50.94 -10.78
CA ASP A 4 35.89 49.80 -9.96
C ASP A 4 35.04 48.57 -10.34
N ALA A 5 35.71 47.43 -10.52
CA ALA A 5 35.07 46.16 -10.76
C ALA A 5 34.20 45.79 -9.56
N ILE A 6 32.92 45.51 -9.80
CA ILE A 6 32.04 44.96 -8.79
C ILE A 6 32.47 43.51 -8.57
N ASP A 7 33.13 43.27 -7.44
CA ASP A 7 33.29 41.95 -6.82
C ASP A 7 31.90 41.45 -6.42
N TRP A 8 31.14 40.96 -7.39
CA TRP A 8 29.83 40.39 -7.16
C TRP A 8 30.04 38.96 -6.64
N ILE A 9 29.99 38.85 -5.31
CA ILE A 9 29.70 37.62 -4.57
C ILE A 9 30.50 36.40 -5.05
N ALA A 10 31.67 36.25 -4.44
CA ALA A 10 32.25 34.96 -4.18
C ALA A 10 31.21 34.02 -3.55
N ALA A 11 30.91 32.94 -4.26
CA ALA A 11 30.63 31.62 -3.74
C ALA A 11 29.68 31.52 -2.52
N ASP A 12 28.39 31.67 -2.77
CA ASP A 12 27.40 30.84 -2.09
C ASP A 12 26.37 30.38 -3.12
N THR A 13 26.77 29.37 -3.89
CA THR A 13 25.78 28.50 -4.53
C THR A 13 25.33 27.53 -3.44
N PRO A 14 24.10 27.68 -2.90
CA PRO A 14 23.49 26.58 -2.18
C PRO A 14 23.24 25.52 -3.25
N ALA A 15 24.19 24.61 -3.42
CA ALA A 15 23.93 23.33 -4.05
C ALA A 15 22.70 22.78 -3.31
N THR A 16 21.56 22.74 -4.00
CA THR A 16 20.34 22.11 -3.54
C THR A 16 20.70 20.69 -3.16
N ARG A 17 21.03 20.48 -1.88
CA ARG A 17 21.16 19.17 -1.31
C ARG A 17 19.81 18.53 -1.52
N PHE A 18 19.76 17.47 -2.33
CA PHE A 18 18.66 16.54 -2.29
C PHE A 18 18.66 15.96 -0.89
N THR A 19 18.01 16.66 0.04
CA THR A 19 17.62 16.13 1.33
C THR A 19 16.73 14.96 0.96
N GLY A 20 17.29 13.75 1.05
CA GLY A 20 16.56 12.51 0.86
C GLY A 20 15.27 12.61 1.66
N VAL A 21 14.17 12.24 1.01
CA VAL A 21 12.84 12.22 1.61
C VAL A 21 12.97 11.60 2.99
N ASN A 22 12.84 12.43 4.02
CA ASN A 22 12.79 11.96 5.38
C ASN A 22 11.39 11.37 5.52
N ILE A 23 11.27 10.07 5.20
CA ILE A 23 10.03 9.33 5.42
C ILE A 23 9.87 9.30 6.93
N ALA A 24 9.12 10.26 7.45
CA ALA A 24 8.79 10.35 8.86
C ALA A 24 8.37 8.96 9.32
N SER A 25 9.13 8.42 10.28
CA SER A 25 9.07 7.02 10.72
C SER A 25 7.82 6.68 11.54
N ASP A 26 6.77 7.50 11.42
CA ASP A 26 5.54 7.46 12.19
C ASP A 26 4.34 6.97 11.35
N ALA A 27 4.51 6.83 10.04
CA ALA A 27 3.58 6.05 9.23
C ALA A 27 3.87 4.56 9.42
N PRO A 28 2.87 3.71 9.71
CA PRO A 28 3.09 2.27 9.77
C PRO A 28 3.76 1.83 8.46
N ASN A 29 4.87 1.11 8.59
CA ASN A 29 5.59 0.55 7.46
C ASN A 29 4.57 -0.10 6.51
N PHE A 30 4.70 0.13 5.19
CA PHE A 30 3.75 -0.41 4.21
C PHE A 30 3.57 -1.92 4.37
N ALA A 31 4.64 -2.64 4.74
CA ALA A 31 4.56 -4.07 5.04
C ALA A 31 3.67 -4.39 6.25
N THR A 32 3.71 -3.56 7.30
CA THR A 32 2.85 -3.69 8.48
C THR A 32 1.40 -3.38 8.14
N TRP A 33 1.14 -2.30 7.39
CA TRP A 33 -0.20 -1.98 6.91
C TRP A 33 -0.76 -3.11 6.03
N LEU A 34 0.02 -3.59 5.05
CA LEU A 34 -0.38 -4.70 4.18
C LEU A 34 -0.66 -5.99 4.96
N ALA A 35 0.16 -6.29 5.98
CA ALA A 35 -0.08 -7.44 6.84
C ALA A 35 -1.39 -7.33 7.62
N GLN A 36 -1.72 -6.14 8.12
CA GLN A 36 -3.00 -5.86 8.81
C GLN A 36 -4.20 -6.00 7.87
N GLU A 37 -4.09 -5.52 6.63
CA GLU A 37 -5.15 -5.66 5.63
C GLU A 37 -5.36 -7.12 5.22
N ILE A 38 -4.29 -7.91 5.06
CA ILE A 38 -4.39 -9.34 4.77
C ILE A 38 -5.11 -10.08 5.93
N ASP A 39 -4.78 -9.76 7.17
CA ASP A 39 -5.47 -10.32 8.34
C ASP A 39 -6.97 -9.94 8.34
N THR A 40 -7.27 -8.67 8.06
CA THR A 40 -8.64 -8.17 7.95
C THR A 40 -9.44 -8.91 6.87
N VAL A 41 -8.86 -9.14 5.69
CA VAL A 41 -9.50 -9.91 4.62
C VAL A 41 -9.73 -11.37 5.06
N ASN A 42 -8.78 -11.98 5.75
CA ASN A 42 -8.93 -13.34 6.28
C ASN A 42 -10.08 -13.44 7.30
N GLN A 43 -10.21 -12.46 8.18
CA GLN A 43 -11.34 -12.37 9.12
C GLN A 43 -12.68 -12.19 8.39
N GLN A 44 -12.71 -11.40 7.32
CA GLN A 44 -13.91 -11.22 6.50
C GLN A 44 -14.33 -12.52 5.79
N ILE A 45 -13.37 -13.30 5.28
CA ILE A 45 -13.63 -14.63 4.68
C ILE A 45 -14.22 -15.56 5.74
N ALA A 46 -13.60 -15.67 6.92
CA ALA A 46 -14.10 -16.52 8.00
C ALA A 46 -15.50 -16.10 8.48
N ALA A 47 -15.76 -14.79 8.59
CA ALA A 47 -17.07 -14.27 8.94
C ALA A 47 -18.12 -14.53 7.85
N ALA A 48 -17.73 -14.52 6.57
CA ALA A 48 -18.60 -14.88 5.46
C ALA A 48 -18.99 -16.37 5.52
N ASP A 49 -18.05 -17.27 5.79
CA ASP A 49 -18.31 -18.71 5.90
C ASP A 49 -19.30 -19.02 7.03
N VAL A 50 -19.14 -18.40 8.20
CA VAL A 50 -20.09 -18.56 9.31
C VAL A 50 -21.47 -18.00 8.95
N GLN A 51 -21.54 -16.89 8.21
CA GLN A 51 -22.81 -16.36 7.73
C GLN A 51 -23.50 -17.27 6.72
N VAL A 52 -22.75 -17.87 5.80
CA VAL A 52 -23.26 -18.89 4.87
C VAL A 52 -23.80 -20.09 5.64
N GLN A 53 -23.10 -20.55 6.68
CA GLN A 53 -23.54 -21.69 7.47
C GLN A 53 -24.87 -21.39 8.20
N ARG A 54 -25.00 -20.20 8.80
CA ARG A 54 -26.23 -19.74 9.47
C ARG A 54 -27.41 -19.50 8.52
N LEU A 55 -27.09 -19.15 7.27
CA LEU A 55 -28.08 -19.01 6.21
C LEU A 55 -28.66 -20.38 5.83
N VAL A 56 -27.81 -21.39 5.69
CA VAL A 56 -28.21 -22.76 5.35
C VAL A 56 -28.99 -23.44 6.48
N THR A 57 -28.72 -23.09 7.75
CA THR A 57 -29.50 -23.57 8.91
C THR A 57 -30.85 -22.88 9.08
N GLY A 58 -31.15 -21.84 8.28
CA GLY A 58 -32.42 -21.10 8.32
C GLY A 58 -32.51 -20.06 9.44
N GLU A 59 -31.41 -19.73 10.11
CA GLU A 59 -31.36 -18.76 11.22
C GLU A 59 -31.24 -17.29 10.75
N GLN A 60 -31.08 -17.05 9.45
CA GLN A 60 -30.86 -15.73 8.87
C GLN A 60 -31.72 -15.50 7.62
N ASP A 61 -32.58 -14.48 7.65
CA ASP A 61 -33.44 -14.04 6.53
C ASP A 61 -32.70 -13.11 5.54
N ASN A 62 -31.41 -12.85 5.78
CA ASN A 62 -30.63 -11.85 5.05
C ASN A 62 -29.71 -12.46 3.98
N LEU A 63 -30.28 -13.25 3.07
CA LEU A 63 -29.59 -13.83 1.89
C LEU A 63 -28.73 -12.80 1.14
N HIS A 64 -29.25 -11.58 0.97
CA HIS A 64 -28.56 -10.48 0.29
C HIS A 64 -27.28 -10.02 1.01
N GLN A 65 -27.29 -9.98 2.35
CA GLN A 65 -26.15 -9.56 3.15
C GLN A 65 -25.02 -10.60 3.06
N VAL A 66 -25.38 -11.89 3.08
CA VAL A 66 -24.43 -13.00 2.96
C VAL A 66 -23.78 -13.00 1.58
N MET A 67 -24.56 -12.87 0.50
CA MET A 67 -23.98 -12.76 -0.84
C MET A 67 -23.13 -11.52 -1.04
N SER A 68 -23.53 -10.36 -0.48
CA SER A 68 -22.69 -9.16 -0.52
C SER A 68 -21.36 -9.37 0.20
N THR A 69 -21.38 -10.04 1.35
CA THR A 69 -20.17 -10.33 2.13
C THR A 69 -19.26 -11.30 1.38
N LEU A 70 -19.82 -12.34 0.76
CA LEU A 70 -19.07 -13.28 -0.08
C LEU A 70 -18.42 -12.60 -1.28
N GLU A 71 -19.15 -11.74 -1.99
CA GLU A 71 -18.60 -11.04 -3.16
C GLU A 71 -17.47 -10.10 -2.76
N LYS A 72 -17.62 -9.38 -1.63
CA LYS A 72 -16.55 -8.54 -1.06
C LYS A 72 -15.32 -9.35 -0.69
N ALA A 73 -15.51 -10.48 0.00
CA ALA A 73 -14.42 -11.37 0.40
C ALA A 73 -13.65 -11.90 -0.83
N LYS A 74 -14.37 -12.31 -1.88
CA LYS A 74 -13.79 -12.77 -3.14
C LYS A 74 -12.97 -11.67 -3.83
N LEU A 75 -13.52 -10.46 -3.95
CA LEU A 75 -12.82 -9.30 -4.53
C LEU A 75 -11.57 -8.94 -3.72
N GLY A 76 -11.68 -8.92 -2.38
CA GLY A 76 -10.54 -8.68 -1.50
C GLY A 76 -9.43 -9.71 -1.69
N MET A 77 -9.79 -10.98 -1.84
CA MET A 77 -8.81 -12.04 -2.07
C MET A 77 -8.10 -11.88 -3.42
N GLN A 78 -8.85 -11.54 -4.48
CA GLN A 78 -8.26 -11.25 -5.79
C GLN A 78 -7.27 -10.08 -5.72
N LEU A 79 -7.64 -9.00 -5.03
CA LEU A 79 -6.77 -7.86 -4.83
C LEU A 79 -5.46 -8.23 -4.13
N VAL A 80 -5.51 -9.04 -3.07
CA VAL A 80 -4.31 -9.49 -2.35
C VAL A 80 -3.37 -10.29 -3.25
N VAL A 81 -3.91 -11.13 -4.14
CA VAL A 81 -3.11 -11.88 -5.11
C VAL A 81 -2.42 -10.94 -6.10
N GLU A 82 -3.13 -9.95 -6.63
CA GLU A 82 -2.56 -8.94 -7.53
C GLU A 82 -1.46 -8.11 -6.85
N VAL A 83 -1.68 -7.69 -5.60
CA VAL A 83 -0.67 -6.97 -4.81
C VAL A 83 0.57 -7.84 -4.61
N ARG A 84 0.40 -9.12 -4.24
CA ARG A 84 1.52 -10.07 -4.10
C ARG A 84 2.31 -10.19 -5.41
N ASN A 85 1.63 -10.38 -6.54
CA ASN A 85 2.27 -10.49 -7.86
C ASN A 85 3.05 -9.21 -8.18
N LYS A 86 2.43 -8.05 -7.99
CA LYS A 86 3.05 -6.75 -8.28
C LYS A 86 4.28 -6.48 -7.43
N LEU A 87 4.28 -6.88 -6.16
CA LEU A 87 5.44 -6.76 -5.28
C LEU A 87 6.60 -7.65 -5.73
N LEU A 88 6.30 -8.89 -6.14
CA LEU A 88 7.31 -9.81 -6.68
C LEU A 88 7.90 -9.30 -8.00
N GLU A 89 7.07 -8.79 -8.92
CA GLU A 89 7.50 -8.17 -10.17
C GLU A 89 8.37 -6.94 -9.92
N SER A 90 7.93 -6.05 -9.03
CA SER A 90 8.67 -4.82 -8.69
C SER A 90 10.03 -5.13 -8.08
N TYR A 91 10.10 -6.17 -7.22
CA TYR A 91 11.36 -6.66 -6.67
C TYR A 91 12.30 -7.19 -7.77
N GLN A 92 11.77 -7.98 -8.71
CA GLN A 92 12.54 -8.50 -9.85
C GLN A 92 13.03 -7.39 -10.77
N GLU A 93 12.21 -6.36 -11.01
CA GLU A 93 12.59 -5.24 -11.88
C GLU A 93 13.70 -4.38 -11.27
N VAL A 94 13.65 -4.12 -9.96
CA VAL A 94 14.73 -3.41 -9.25
C VAL A 94 16.06 -4.17 -9.35
N MET A 95 16.04 -5.50 -9.30
CA MET A 95 17.24 -6.32 -9.51
C MET A 95 17.77 -6.23 -10.94
N ARG A 96 16.88 -6.19 -11.94
CA ARG A 96 17.28 -6.07 -13.36
C ARG A 96 17.86 -4.70 -13.71
N MET A 97 17.55 -3.65 -12.95
CA MET A 97 18.15 -2.32 -13.14
C MET A 97 19.60 -2.21 -12.64
N GLN A 98 20.06 -3.12 -11.78
CA GLN A 98 21.39 -3.03 -11.13
C GLN A 98 22.50 -3.81 -11.85
N VAL A 99 22.23 -4.39 -13.02
CA VAL A 99 23.24 -5.04 -13.86
C VAL A 99 23.67 -4.16 -15.02
#